data_AF-A0A9P1GFM2-F1
#
_entry.id   AF-A0A9P1GFM2-F1
#
_cell.length_a   1.000
_cell.length_b   1.000
_cell.length_c   1.000
_cell.angle_alpha   90.00
_cell.angle_beta   90.00
_cell.angle_gamma   90.00
#
_symmetry.space_group_name_H-M   'P 1'
#
loop_
_entity.id
_entity.type
_entity.pdbx_description
1 polymer ?
#
loop_
_entity_poly.entity_id
_entity_poly.type
_entity_poly.pdbx_seq_one_letter_code
_entity_poly.pdbx_strand_id
1 'polypeptide(L)'
;MRSHDMSFFLASFFLASLAKSKAACFLDAIAESALKDLVNLEKGESYPIGLWIVADYSAAHLTSRVVQIMIQEKLGYKVALKGPGGLSQDALFALSGCTTPKDANDRGCGSATTYAHVSVEVWTAGYLDALKWIQEQYPQMAPKNLGNIGYDGESGLFVPSAVQSKAYEAEGINLDFYRDYNVSWHMPGRYFTNPDDLDVSTLLPCISTSLMTPETMKTYLDLTGDLEGVEIRESSAAGAAGAVIGRCFDNYFWYSPACRSEPSACVSCLTGGTGWAVHEIMGKATAHNMPVAIAVASSFQNYANVPKSLDLMLYWWVPDPTFLRLKPVQITFPRYDPDGIAKGDLSSAATAVSIDKYVSQDLSLLAPDVVELLDRLTLTLKNLDEMMLDQD
;
A
#
# COMPACT_ATOMS: atom_id res chain seq x y z
N MET A 1 -10.05 58.46 -62.34
CA MET A 1 -9.98 59.88 -61.91
C MET A 1 -10.00 59.91 -60.40
N ARG A 2 -8.92 60.48 -59.81
CA ARG A 2 -8.80 61.22 -58.53
C ARG A 2 -9.88 61.04 -57.45
N SER A 3 -9.61 61.02 -56.14
CA SER A 3 -8.39 61.14 -55.31
C SER A 3 -8.84 61.30 -53.83
N HIS A 4 -7.98 60.88 -52.89
CA HIS A 4 -7.84 61.34 -51.47
C HIS A 4 -8.91 60.87 -50.46
N ASP A 5 -8.63 60.49 -49.21
CA ASP A 5 -7.43 60.49 -48.34
C ASP A 5 -7.68 59.51 -47.15
N MET A 6 -6.71 58.70 -46.72
CA MET A 6 -5.82 58.88 -45.55
C MET A 6 -6.45 58.58 -44.16
N SER A 7 -5.98 57.51 -43.50
CA SER A 7 -5.60 57.51 -42.06
C SER A 7 -5.05 56.16 -41.57
N PHE A 8 -3.97 56.26 -40.79
CA PHE A 8 -3.21 55.25 -40.06
C PHE A 8 -4.02 54.49 -38.99
N PHE A 9 -3.66 53.24 -38.69
CA PHE A 9 -3.33 52.77 -37.32
C PHE A 9 -2.68 51.37 -37.34
N LEU A 10 -1.45 51.28 -36.80
CA LEU A 10 -0.84 50.04 -36.31
C LEU A 10 -1.57 49.59 -35.04
N ALA A 11 -1.86 48.30 -34.91
CA ALA A 11 -1.97 47.67 -33.60
C ALA A 11 -1.61 46.19 -33.69
N SER A 12 -0.51 45.87 -33.02
CA SER A 12 0.08 44.57 -32.79
C SER A 12 -0.93 43.53 -32.30
N PHE A 13 -0.99 42.38 -32.98
CA PHE A 13 -1.54 41.16 -32.39
C PHE A 13 -0.52 40.64 -31.37
N PHE A 14 -0.72 41.00 -30.10
CA PHE A 14 -0.03 40.34 -28.99
C PHE A 14 -0.55 38.90 -28.88
N LEU A 15 0.38 37.96 -29.02
CA LEU A 15 0.22 36.59 -28.54
C LEU A 15 -0.11 36.63 -27.05
N ALA A 16 -1.31 36.20 -26.69
CA ALA A 16 -1.59 35.68 -25.36
C ALA A 16 -1.78 34.17 -25.49
N SER A 17 -0.67 33.44 -25.49
CA SER A 17 -0.69 32.05 -25.09
C SER A 17 -1.14 32.02 -23.63
N LEU A 18 -2.39 31.63 -23.40
CA LEU A 18 -2.90 31.23 -22.09
C LEU A 18 -2.17 29.96 -21.66
N ALA A 19 -0.94 30.11 -21.18
CA ALA A 19 -0.35 29.14 -20.29
C ALA A 19 -1.21 29.18 -19.02
N LYS A 20 -1.99 28.12 -18.78
CA LYS A 20 -2.47 27.80 -17.43
C LYS A 20 -1.21 27.58 -16.59
N SER A 21 -0.64 28.65 -16.03
CA SER A 21 0.21 28.51 -14.86
C SER A 21 -0.66 27.82 -13.83
N LYS A 22 -0.28 26.61 -13.41
CA LYS A 22 -0.79 26.06 -12.16
C LYS A 22 -0.47 27.13 -11.11
N ALA A 23 -1.49 27.61 -10.42
CA ALA A 23 -1.28 28.55 -9.33
C ALA A 23 -0.33 27.88 -8.32
N ALA A 24 0.66 28.64 -7.84
CA ALA A 24 1.57 28.16 -6.80
C ALA A 24 0.78 27.76 -5.55
N CYS A 25 1.23 26.73 -4.86
CA CYS A 25 0.62 26.28 -3.61
C CYS A 25 0.93 27.24 -2.45
N PHE A 26 2.12 27.85 -2.45
CA PHE A 26 2.55 28.84 -1.46
C PHE A 26 2.45 30.27 -2.00
N LEU A 27 2.02 31.21 -1.14
CA LEU A 27 1.94 32.64 -1.49
C LEU A 27 3.32 33.26 -1.78
N ASP A 28 4.35 32.72 -1.16
CA ASP A 28 5.75 33.13 -1.30
C ASP A 28 6.57 32.12 -2.13
N ALA A 29 5.90 31.41 -3.05
CA ALA A 29 6.56 30.43 -3.91
C ALA A 29 7.63 31.07 -4.81
N ILE A 30 8.78 30.40 -4.91
CA ILE A 30 9.83 30.71 -5.87
C ILE A 30 9.29 30.43 -7.28
N ALA A 31 9.41 31.43 -8.16
CA ALA A 31 8.94 31.31 -9.54
C ALA A 31 9.66 30.20 -10.31
N GLU A 32 8.96 29.51 -11.20
CA GLU A 32 9.50 28.39 -11.99
C GLU A 32 10.78 28.76 -12.76
N SER A 33 10.85 29.99 -13.27
CA SER A 33 12.02 30.52 -13.98
C SER A 33 13.26 30.70 -13.10
N ALA A 34 13.10 30.73 -11.78
CA ALA A 34 14.17 30.89 -10.80
C ALA A 34 14.63 29.54 -10.19
N LEU A 35 14.03 28.42 -10.60
CA LEU A 35 14.42 27.10 -10.09
C LEU A 35 15.82 26.71 -10.59
N LYS A 36 16.67 26.23 -9.68
CA LYS A 36 18.05 25.81 -9.94
C LYS A 36 18.18 24.29 -10.00
N ASP A 37 19.12 23.81 -10.80
CA ASP A 37 19.55 22.41 -10.81
C ASP A 37 20.52 22.13 -9.65
N LEU A 38 20.67 20.86 -9.28
CA LEU A 38 21.85 20.41 -8.54
C LEU A 38 23.08 20.59 -9.42
N VAL A 39 24.22 20.92 -8.81
CA VAL A 39 25.50 21.07 -9.52
C VAL A 39 26.50 20.09 -8.92
N ASN A 40 26.84 19.05 -9.66
CA ASN A 40 27.92 18.14 -9.30
C ASN A 40 29.25 18.76 -9.75
N LEU A 41 29.96 19.39 -8.82
CA LEU A 41 31.23 20.09 -9.11
C LEU A 41 32.36 19.13 -9.52
N GLU A 42 32.32 17.87 -9.11
CA GLU A 42 33.34 16.88 -9.48
C GLU A 42 33.24 16.50 -10.96
N LYS A 43 32.03 16.43 -11.49
CA LYS A 43 31.76 16.02 -12.89
C LYS A 43 31.41 17.18 -13.82
N GLY A 44 31.13 18.36 -13.27
CA GLY A 44 30.69 19.53 -14.03
C GLY A 44 29.27 19.38 -14.60
N GLU A 45 28.47 18.48 -14.04
CA GLU A 45 27.11 18.18 -14.50
C GLU A 45 26.07 18.98 -13.69
N SER A 46 24.96 19.31 -14.34
CA SER A 46 23.80 19.92 -13.68
C SER A 46 22.52 19.18 -14.04
N TYR A 47 21.71 18.87 -13.03
CA TYR A 47 20.49 18.08 -13.20
C TYR A 47 19.48 18.37 -12.08
N PRO A 48 18.18 18.10 -12.30
CA PRO A 48 17.18 18.27 -11.27
C PRO A 48 17.34 17.22 -10.15
N ILE A 49 16.78 17.51 -8.99
CA ILE A 49 16.59 16.53 -7.93
C ILE A 49 15.65 15.44 -8.46
N GLY A 50 16.15 14.24 -8.71
CA GLY A 50 15.32 13.07 -8.90
C GLY A 50 14.58 12.66 -7.62
N LEU A 51 13.25 12.64 -7.67
CA LEU A 51 12.39 12.14 -6.61
C LEU A 51 11.76 10.82 -7.07
N TRP A 52 12.18 9.71 -6.47
CA TRP A 52 11.74 8.37 -6.84
C TRP A 52 10.39 8.04 -6.20
N ILE A 53 9.43 7.63 -7.01
CA ILE A 53 8.14 7.12 -6.55
C ILE A 53 8.29 5.62 -6.32
N VAL A 54 8.16 5.19 -5.06
CA VAL A 54 8.43 3.82 -4.59
C VAL A 54 7.67 2.77 -5.40
N ALA A 55 6.37 2.93 -5.52
CA ALA A 55 5.49 2.02 -6.25
C ALA A 55 4.24 2.79 -6.70
N ASP A 56 3.37 2.11 -7.44
CA ASP A 56 2.14 2.70 -7.97
C ASP A 56 1.01 2.75 -6.92
N TYR A 57 1.35 3.25 -5.72
CA TYR A 57 0.41 3.47 -4.62
C TYR A 57 -0.02 4.93 -4.58
N SER A 58 -1.29 5.20 -4.31
CA SER A 58 -1.81 6.57 -4.24
C SER A 58 -1.06 7.41 -3.19
N ALA A 59 -0.76 6.84 -2.02
CA ALA A 59 0.02 7.48 -0.98
C ALA A 59 1.44 7.86 -1.46
N ALA A 60 2.12 6.99 -2.23
CA ALA A 60 3.46 7.25 -2.73
C ALA A 60 3.48 8.40 -3.75
N HIS A 61 2.48 8.45 -4.64
CA HIS A 61 2.32 9.57 -5.58
C HIS A 61 2.03 10.87 -4.86
N LEU A 62 1.06 10.87 -3.93
CA LEU A 62 0.65 12.06 -3.20
C LEU A 62 1.79 12.63 -2.35
N THR A 63 2.43 11.80 -1.52
CA THR A 63 3.55 12.24 -0.66
C THR A 63 4.72 12.76 -1.50
N SER A 64 5.05 12.09 -2.61
CA SER A 64 6.06 12.57 -3.55
C SER A 64 5.68 13.93 -4.17
N ARG A 65 4.42 14.16 -4.48
CA ARG A 65 3.96 15.46 -4.99
C ARG A 65 4.05 16.56 -3.94
N VAL A 66 3.68 16.30 -2.69
CA VAL A 66 3.84 17.26 -1.59
C VAL A 66 5.31 17.64 -1.42
N VAL A 67 6.20 16.65 -1.38
CA VAL A 67 7.65 16.86 -1.28
C VAL A 67 8.20 17.65 -2.47
N GLN A 68 7.78 17.31 -3.70
CA GLN A 68 8.13 18.04 -4.90
C GLN A 68 7.76 19.52 -4.78
N ILE A 69 6.52 19.82 -4.38
CA ILE A 69 6.03 21.20 -4.23
C ILE A 69 6.87 21.96 -3.21
N MET A 70 7.15 21.36 -2.05
CA MET A 70 7.98 22.00 -1.01
C MET A 70 9.40 22.30 -1.51
N ILE A 71 10.04 21.35 -2.20
CA ILE A 71 11.40 21.52 -2.72
C ILE A 71 11.44 22.59 -3.83
N GLN A 72 10.45 22.60 -4.73
CA GLN A 72 10.39 23.58 -5.83
C GLN A 72 10.02 24.97 -5.31
N GLU A 73 8.90 25.10 -4.61
CA GLU A 73 8.35 26.40 -4.27
C GLU A 73 9.04 27.07 -3.08
N LYS A 74 9.60 26.31 -2.12
CA LYS A 74 10.23 26.88 -0.92
C LYS A 74 11.75 26.89 -0.96
N LEU A 75 12.37 25.89 -1.60
CA LEU A 75 13.84 25.80 -1.69
C LEU A 75 14.39 26.18 -3.07
N GLY A 76 13.53 26.26 -4.09
CA GLY A 76 13.90 26.77 -5.41
C GLY A 76 14.69 25.77 -6.24
N TYR A 77 14.57 24.46 -6.00
CA TYR A 77 15.24 23.44 -6.81
C TYR A 77 14.32 22.89 -7.89
N LYS A 78 14.86 22.54 -9.06
CA LYS A 78 14.14 21.74 -10.04
C LYS A 78 14.02 20.30 -9.52
N VAL A 79 12.85 19.70 -9.68
CA VAL A 79 12.56 18.32 -9.27
C VAL A 79 12.02 17.54 -10.47
N ALA A 80 12.58 16.36 -10.71
CA ALA A 80 12.08 15.41 -11.69
C ALA A 80 11.57 14.16 -10.96
N LEU A 81 10.30 13.83 -11.18
CA LEU A 81 9.76 12.56 -10.68
C LEU A 81 10.34 11.39 -11.48
N LYS A 82 10.69 10.32 -10.78
CA LYS A 82 11.27 9.10 -11.33
C LYS A 82 10.47 7.88 -10.88
N GLY A 83 10.60 6.78 -11.63
CA GLY A 83 9.81 5.57 -11.41
C GLY A 83 8.48 5.58 -12.20
N PRO A 84 7.40 4.95 -11.68
CA PRO A 84 7.35 4.26 -10.39
C PRO A 84 8.19 2.97 -10.37
N GLY A 85 8.71 2.65 -9.18
CA GLY A 85 9.24 1.31 -8.88
C GLY A 85 8.14 0.26 -8.83
N GLY A 86 8.52 -0.99 -8.58
CA GLY A 86 7.58 -2.05 -8.24
C GLY A 86 7.37 -2.19 -6.74
N LEU A 87 8.43 -1.96 -5.94
CA LEU A 87 8.47 -2.15 -4.48
C LEU A 87 9.43 -1.16 -3.82
N SER A 88 9.37 -1.00 -2.49
CA SER A 88 10.26 -0.11 -1.72
C SER A 88 11.75 -0.38 -1.90
N GLN A 89 12.17 -1.64 -2.11
CA GLN A 89 13.57 -1.96 -2.42
C GLN A 89 14.09 -1.27 -3.68
N ASP A 90 13.26 -1.06 -4.70
CA ASP A 90 13.71 -0.46 -5.97
C ASP A 90 14.14 0.99 -5.74
N ALA A 91 13.50 1.68 -4.79
CA ALA A 91 13.90 3.00 -4.36
C ALA A 91 15.30 2.99 -3.72
N LEU A 92 15.60 2.02 -2.85
CA LEU A 92 16.92 1.89 -2.22
C LEU A 92 18.02 1.73 -3.26
N PHE A 93 17.81 0.89 -4.28
CA PHE A 93 18.75 0.74 -5.39
C PHE A 93 18.86 2.02 -6.23
N ALA A 94 17.75 2.68 -6.55
CA ALA A 94 17.76 3.92 -7.32
C ALA A 94 18.55 5.03 -6.60
N LEU A 95 18.36 5.16 -5.28
CA LEU A 95 19.07 6.11 -4.42
C LEU A 95 20.56 5.79 -4.24
N SER A 96 20.97 4.55 -4.58
CA SER A 96 22.36 4.10 -4.56
C SER A 96 23.07 4.30 -5.90
N GLY A 97 22.45 4.97 -6.87
CA GLY A 97 23.03 5.19 -8.20
C GLY A 97 22.96 3.98 -9.14
N CYS A 98 22.13 2.98 -8.82
CA CYS A 98 21.91 1.84 -9.69
C CYS A 98 21.06 2.23 -10.92
N THR A 99 21.49 1.83 -12.12
CA THR A 99 20.89 2.31 -13.39
C THR A 99 19.65 1.52 -13.83
N THR A 100 19.52 0.27 -13.38
CA THR A 100 18.38 -0.62 -13.64
C THR A 100 17.76 -1.09 -12.33
N PRO A 101 17.31 -0.17 -11.46
CA PRO A 101 16.97 -0.49 -10.07
C PRO A 101 15.75 -1.42 -9.91
N LYS A 102 15.09 -1.84 -10.99
CA LYS A 102 13.95 -2.79 -11.02
C LYS A 102 14.34 -4.19 -11.49
N ASP A 103 15.51 -4.37 -12.09
CA ASP A 103 15.96 -5.66 -12.61
C ASP A 103 16.61 -6.47 -11.48
N ALA A 104 15.92 -7.51 -11.04
CA ALA A 104 16.38 -8.37 -9.95
C ALA A 104 17.65 -9.17 -10.30
N ASN A 105 17.97 -9.37 -11.58
CA ASN A 105 19.16 -10.11 -12.00
C ASN A 105 20.39 -9.20 -12.09
N ASP A 106 20.20 -7.97 -12.57
CA ASP A 106 21.25 -6.97 -12.65
C ASP A 106 20.69 -5.57 -12.40
N ARG A 107 20.88 -5.06 -11.18
CA ARG A 107 20.43 -3.72 -10.79
C ARG A 107 21.29 -2.62 -11.41
N GLY A 108 22.44 -2.93 -12.01
CA GLY A 108 23.32 -1.95 -12.65
C GLY A 108 23.98 -1.00 -11.64
N CYS A 109 24.34 -1.51 -10.46
CA CYS A 109 24.95 -0.77 -9.36
C CYS A 109 26.46 -0.59 -9.54
N GLY A 110 27.04 0.40 -8.85
CA GLY A 110 28.48 0.72 -8.90
C GLY A 110 28.83 1.94 -9.75
N SER A 111 27.84 2.60 -10.37
CA SER A 111 28.04 3.91 -10.98
C SER A 111 28.11 4.99 -9.88
N ALA A 112 29.07 5.91 -9.98
CA ALA A 112 29.27 6.93 -8.94
C ALA A 112 28.30 8.13 -9.03
N THR A 113 27.51 8.26 -10.09
CA THR A 113 26.52 9.36 -10.18
C THR A 113 25.15 8.85 -9.79
N THR A 114 24.55 9.49 -8.80
CA THR A 114 23.16 9.27 -8.45
C THR A 114 22.26 10.28 -9.17
N TYR A 115 21.15 9.80 -9.72
CA TYR A 115 20.15 10.67 -10.36
C TYR A 115 18.76 10.58 -9.71
N ALA A 116 18.60 9.71 -8.71
CA ALA A 116 17.44 9.65 -7.84
C ALA A 116 17.95 9.93 -6.43
N HIS A 117 17.52 11.03 -5.82
CA HIS A 117 18.13 11.54 -4.59
C HIS A 117 17.20 11.49 -3.40
N VAL A 118 15.90 11.46 -3.63
CA VAL A 118 14.89 11.44 -2.57
C VAL A 118 13.90 10.33 -2.87
N SER A 119 13.51 9.58 -1.84
CA SER A 119 12.34 8.71 -1.88
C SER A 119 11.59 8.87 -0.55
N VAL A 120 10.28 9.03 -0.65
CA VAL A 120 9.37 9.01 0.49
C VAL A 120 8.39 7.87 0.30
N GLU A 121 7.66 7.51 1.35
CA GLU A 121 6.75 6.35 1.32
C GLU A 121 7.49 5.00 1.14
N VAL A 122 8.64 4.85 1.82
CA VAL A 122 9.43 3.61 1.78
C VAL A 122 8.97 2.71 2.92
N TRP A 123 8.17 1.68 2.60
CA TRP A 123 7.81 0.63 3.56
C TRP A 123 9.06 -0.12 3.98
N THR A 124 9.38 -0.14 5.27
CA THR A 124 10.63 -0.74 5.78
C THR A 124 10.57 -2.26 5.92
N ALA A 125 9.38 -2.81 6.20
CA ALA A 125 9.19 -4.24 6.36
C ALA A 125 9.47 -4.97 5.04
N GLY A 126 10.35 -5.98 5.08
CA GLY A 126 10.70 -6.81 3.93
C GLY A 126 11.93 -6.36 3.12
N TYR A 127 12.52 -5.18 3.39
CA TYR A 127 13.62 -4.66 2.57
C TYR A 127 14.89 -4.28 3.33
N LEU A 128 14.95 -4.61 4.64
CA LEU A 128 16.15 -4.43 5.45
C LEU A 128 17.34 -5.23 4.90
N ASP A 129 17.09 -6.40 4.31
CA ASP A 129 18.15 -7.21 3.67
C ASP A 129 18.73 -6.53 2.43
N ALA A 130 17.90 -5.87 1.63
CA ALA A 130 18.36 -5.09 0.47
C ALA A 130 19.22 -3.90 0.92
N LEU A 131 18.77 -3.17 1.95
CA LEU A 131 19.54 -2.06 2.52
C LEU A 131 20.88 -2.54 3.08
N LYS A 132 20.88 -3.65 3.83
CA LYS A 132 22.08 -4.25 4.40
C LYS A 132 23.06 -4.67 3.30
N TRP A 133 22.57 -5.31 2.25
CA TRP A 133 23.41 -5.68 1.10
C TRP A 133 24.04 -4.45 0.44
N ILE A 134 23.27 -3.37 0.22
CA ILE A 134 23.80 -2.12 -0.34
C ILE A 134 24.89 -1.54 0.58
N GLN A 135 24.67 -1.52 1.89
CA GLN A 135 25.64 -1.00 2.86
C GLN A 135 26.94 -1.82 2.88
N GLU A 136 26.85 -3.14 2.70
CA GLU A 136 28.01 -4.04 2.65
C GLU A 136 28.78 -3.91 1.33
N GLN A 137 28.08 -3.86 0.18
CA GLN A 137 28.73 -3.84 -1.14
C GLN A 137 29.14 -2.44 -1.61
N TYR A 138 28.36 -1.41 -1.24
CA TYR A 138 28.51 -0.04 -1.73
C TYR A 138 28.37 0.99 -0.58
N PRO A 139 29.22 0.92 0.47
CA PRO A 139 29.05 1.73 1.68
C PRO A 139 29.05 3.24 1.44
N GLN A 140 29.77 3.71 0.41
CA GLN A 140 29.86 5.14 0.05
C GLN A 140 28.67 5.64 -0.80
N MET A 141 27.78 4.74 -1.22
CA MET A 141 26.58 5.07 -2.00
C MET A 141 25.30 4.69 -1.26
N ALA A 142 25.42 4.09 -0.08
CA ALA A 142 24.28 3.62 0.70
C ALA A 142 23.33 4.79 1.04
N PRO A 143 22.03 4.66 0.77
CA PRO A 143 21.06 5.71 1.08
C PRO A 143 20.99 5.96 2.59
N LYS A 144 20.78 7.23 2.96
CA LYS A 144 20.57 7.63 4.35
C LYS A 144 19.08 7.55 4.67
N ASN A 145 18.74 6.83 5.73
CA ASN A 145 17.41 6.87 6.31
C ASN A 145 17.26 8.16 7.15
N LEU A 146 16.26 8.98 6.83
CA LEU A 146 15.90 10.20 7.57
C LEU A 146 14.74 9.96 8.55
N GLY A 147 14.48 8.70 8.88
CA GLY A 147 13.45 8.26 9.80
C GLY A 147 12.05 8.21 9.21
N ASN A 148 11.12 7.87 10.09
CA ASN A 148 9.69 7.77 9.80
C ASN A 148 9.12 9.12 9.31
N ILE A 149 8.20 9.07 8.35
CA ILE A 149 7.56 10.26 7.77
C ILE A 149 6.48 10.86 8.66
N GLY A 150 6.06 10.20 9.74
CA GLY A 150 5.05 10.65 10.70
C GLY A 150 3.83 9.73 10.82
N TYR A 151 3.83 8.59 10.13
CA TYR A 151 2.83 7.53 10.25
C TYR A 151 3.45 6.17 9.95
N ASP A 152 2.78 5.12 10.42
CA ASP A 152 3.12 3.74 10.10
C ASP A 152 2.09 3.16 9.11
N GLY A 153 2.55 2.22 8.29
CA GLY A 153 1.71 1.41 7.44
C GLY A 153 1.18 0.22 8.22
N GLU A 154 -0.10 -0.06 8.09
CA GLU A 154 -0.73 -1.22 8.71
C GLU A 154 -1.48 -2.03 7.67
N SER A 155 -1.58 -3.34 7.88
CA SER A 155 -2.44 -4.21 7.10
C SER A 155 -3.14 -5.17 8.03
N GLY A 156 -4.34 -5.61 7.66
CA GLY A 156 -5.12 -6.52 8.49
C GLY A 156 -6.58 -6.55 8.11
N LEU A 157 -7.39 -6.98 9.07
CA LEU A 157 -8.84 -7.05 8.93
C LEU A 157 -9.48 -5.75 9.42
N PHE A 158 -10.43 -5.26 8.65
CA PHE A 158 -11.15 -4.02 8.88
C PHE A 158 -12.66 -4.26 8.75
N VAL A 159 -13.44 -3.44 9.46
CA VAL A 159 -14.90 -3.41 9.34
C VAL A 159 -15.36 -1.98 9.00
N PRO A 160 -16.26 -1.77 8.03
CA PRO A 160 -16.84 -0.45 7.77
C PRO A 160 -17.47 0.14 9.04
N SER A 161 -17.25 1.43 9.29
CA SER A 161 -17.77 2.10 10.51
C SER A 161 -19.29 1.94 10.68
N ALA A 162 -20.05 1.98 9.58
CA ALA A 162 -21.50 1.81 9.61
C ALA A 162 -21.92 0.43 10.16
N VAL A 163 -21.20 -0.64 9.80
CA VAL A 163 -21.44 -2.00 10.29
C VAL A 163 -21.09 -2.11 11.77
N GLN A 164 -19.93 -1.55 12.17
CA GLN A 164 -19.50 -1.52 13.56
C GLN A 164 -20.50 -0.75 14.44
N SER A 165 -20.95 0.42 14.01
CA SER A 165 -21.88 1.26 14.77
C SER A 165 -23.23 0.58 14.92
N LYS A 166 -23.74 -0.05 13.85
CA LYS A 166 -24.98 -0.83 13.89
C LYS A 166 -24.93 -1.97 14.91
N ALA A 167 -23.82 -2.70 14.98
CA ALA A 167 -23.65 -3.79 15.95
C ALA A 167 -23.52 -3.29 17.39
N TYR A 168 -22.79 -2.20 17.59
CA TYR A 168 -22.60 -1.58 18.90
C TYR A 168 -23.91 -1.01 19.46
N GLU A 169 -24.70 -0.31 18.63
CA GLU A 169 -25.98 0.27 19.04
C GLU A 169 -27.04 -0.78 19.37
N ALA A 170 -27.06 -1.88 18.62
CA ALA A 170 -28.05 -2.93 18.80
C ALA A 170 -27.77 -3.80 20.04
N GLU A 171 -26.50 -4.15 20.29
CA GLU A 171 -26.15 -5.18 21.28
C GLU A 171 -24.89 -4.89 22.10
N GLY A 172 -24.23 -3.75 21.90
CA GLY A 172 -22.96 -3.44 22.54
C GLY A 172 -21.78 -4.27 22.04
N ILE A 173 -21.93 -4.94 20.88
CA ILE A 173 -20.88 -5.73 20.23
C ILE A 173 -19.91 -4.75 19.55
N ASN A 174 -18.64 -4.80 19.92
CA ASN A 174 -17.61 -3.96 19.35
C ASN A 174 -16.80 -4.72 18.27
N LEU A 175 -17.24 -4.56 17.01
CA LEU A 175 -16.65 -5.25 15.85
C LEU A 175 -15.23 -4.77 15.48
N ASP A 176 -14.65 -3.82 16.21
CA ASP A 176 -13.22 -3.48 16.12
C ASP A 176 -12.34 -4.32 17.08
N PHE A 177 -12.91 -5.26 17.83
CA PHE A 177 -12.19 -6.12 18.75
C PHE A 177 -12.48 -7.60 18.48
N TYR A 178 -11.42 -8.38 18.31
CA TYR A 178 -11.52 -9.76 17.83
C TYR A 178 -12.42 -10.69 18.68
N ARG A 179 -12.51 -10.46 20.00
CA ARG A 179 -13.28 -11.36 20.90
C ARG A 179 -14.78 -11.30 20.66
N ASP A 180 -15.27 -10.16 20.16
CA ASP A 180 -16.69 -9.93 19.94
C ASP A 180 -17.19 -10.66 18.68
N TYR A 181 -16.26 -11.25 17.91
CA TYR A 181 -16.57 -12.18 16.84
C TYR A 181 -16.77 -13.62 17.32
N ASN A 182 -16.47 -13.97 18.57
CA ASN A 182 -16.52 -15.36 19.02
C ASN A 182 -17.97 -15.89 19.09
N VAL A 183 -18.27 -16.92 18.29
CA VAL A 183 -19.65 -17.46 18.16
C VAL A 183 -20.22 -18.10 19.41
N SER A 184 -19.38 -18.43 20.39
CA SER A 184 -19.85 -18.95 21.69
C SER A 184 -20.59 -17.88 22.50
N TRP A 185 -20.41 -16.60 22.17
CA TRP A 185 -20.93 -15.46 22.93
C TRP A 185 -21.81 -14.54 22.08
N HIS A 186 -21.51 -14.41 20.80
CA HIS A 186 -22.15 -13.44 19.91
C HIS A 186 -22.48 -14.04 18.54
N MET A 187 -23.38 -13.38 17.79
CA MET A 187 -23.70 -13.74 16.40
C MET A 187 -23.37 -12.57 15.48
N PRO A 188 -22.08 -12.28 15.21
CA PRO A 188 -21.67 -11.11 14.44
C PRO A 188 -22.14 -11.19 12.98
N GLY A 189 -22.29 -12.39 12.40
CA GLY A 189 -22.67 -12.59 10.99
C GLY A 189 -23.94 -11.85 10.57
N ARG A 190 -24.90 -11.64 11.50
CA ARG A 190 -26.16 -10.91 11.22
C ARG A 190 -25.98 -9.45 10.78
N TYR A 191 -24.81 -8.87 11.03
CA TYR A 191 -24.47 -7.50 10.67
C TYR A 191 -23.80 -7.38 9.31
N PHE A 192 -23.43 -8.51 8.70
CA PHE A 192 -22.73 -8.57 7.44
C PHE A 192 -23.64 -9.17 6.36
N THR A 193 -23.29 -8.95 5.10
CA THR A 193 -23.92 -9.62 3.96
C THR A 193 -23.71 -11.12 4.08
N ASN A 194 -24.78 -11.90 3.91
CA ASN A 194 -24.71 -13.36 3.90
C ASN A 194 -23.84 -13.83 2.71
N PRO A 195 -22.96 -14.84 2.88
CA PRO A 195 -22.19 -15.38 1.76
C PRO A 195 -23.02 -15.77 0.53
N ASP A 196 -24.24 -16.27 0.73
CA ASP A 196 -25.15 -16.67 -0.35
C ASP A 196 -25.68 -15.48 -1.18
N ASP A 197 -25.63 -14.27 -0.61
CA ASP A 197 -26.06 -13.04 -1.28
C ASP A 197 -24.91 -12.38 -2.09
N LEU A 198 -23.70 -12.96 -2.07
CA LEU A 198 -22.57 -12.45 -2.84
C LEU A 198 -22.68 -12.87 -4.32
N ASP A 199 -22.53 -11.90 -5.22
CA ASP A 199 -22.42 -12.17 -6.65
C ASP A 199 -21.09 -12.85 -6.96
N VAL A 200 -21.12 -14.18 -7.11
CA VAL A 200 -19.94 -15.01 -7.41
C VAL A 200 -19.25 -14.64 -8.72
N SER A 201 -19.90 -13.92 -9.65
CA SER A 201 -19.24 -13.42 -10.86
C SER A 201 -18.16 -12.37 -10.57
N THR A 202 -18.23 -11.74 -9.38
CA THR A 202 -17.23 -10.80 -8.89
C THR A 202 -16.07 -11.48 -8.14
N LEU A 203 -16.14 -12.80 -7.94
CA LEU A 203 -15.21 -13.59 -7.13
C LEU A 203 -14.29 -14.46 -7.98
N LEU A 204 -13.06 -14.66 -7.49
CA LEU A 204 -12.07 -15.57 -8.03
C LEU A 204 -12.34 -16.98 -7.49
N PRO A 205 -12.47 -18.01 -8.35
CA PRO A 205 -12.64 -19.39 -7.89
C PRO A 205 -11.45 -19.86 -7.05
N CYS A 206 -11.67 -20.68 -6.02
CA CYS A 206 -10.60 -21.10 -5.10
C CYS A 206 -9.40 -21.74 -5.82
N ILE A 207 -9.63 -22.44 -6.94
CA ILE A 207 -8.55 -23.08 -7.72
C ILE A 207 -7.52 -22.08 -8.26
N SER A 208 -7.88 -20.80 -8.31
CA SER A 208 -7.02 -19.69 -8.74
C SER A 208 -6.55 -18.83 -7.57
N THR A 209 -6.76 -19.27 -6.32
CA THR A 209 -6.34 -18.53 -5.12
C THR A 209 -5.21 -19.22 -4.37
N SER A 210 -4.65 -18.51 -3.39
CA SER A 210 -3.63 -18.98 -2.46
C SER A 210 -4.13 -20.10 -1.51
N LEU A 211 -5.43 -20.44 -1.55
CA LEU A 211 -5.92 -21.69 -0.94
C LEU A 211 -5.28 -22.92 -1.58
N MET A 212 -4.78 -22.81 -2.81
CA MET A 212 -4.12 -23.92 -3.49
C MET A 212 -2.62 -24.05 -3.18
N THR A 213 -2.07 -23.22 -2.27
CA THR A 213 -0.65 -23.25 -1.90
C THR A 213 -0.37 -24.33 -0.84
N PRO A 214 0.29 -25.46 -1.18
CA PRO A 214 0.29 -26.62 -0.29
C PRO A 214 1.06 -26.42 1.01
N GLU A 215 2.19 -25.71 0.94
CA GLU A 215 3.06 -25.47 2.10
C GLU A 215 2.32 -24.63 3.15
N THR A 216 1.65 -23.56 2.70
CA THR A 216 0.86 -22.68 3.57
C THR A 216 -0.30 -23.41 4.23
N MET A 217 -1.03 -24.22 3.47
CA MET A 217 -2.19 -24.97 3.99
C MET A 217 -1.77 -26.11 4.90
N LYS A 218 -0.61 -26.72 4.65
CA LYS A 218 0.00 -27.66 5.57
C LYS A 218 0.35 -27.00 6.90
N THR A 219 1.00 -25.82 6.89
CA THR A 219 1.29 -25.07 8.11
C THR A 219 0.01 -24.72 8.88
N TYR A 220 -1.03 -24.27 8.17
CA TYR A 220 -2.35 -24.02 8.78
C TYR A 220 -2.90 -25.28 9.48
N LEU A 221 -2.91 -26.42 8.79
CA LEU A 221 -3.39 -27.67 9.36
C LEU A 221 -2.57 -28.11 10.58
N ASP A 222 -1.25 -28.07 10.47
CA ASP A 222 -0.33 -28.51 11.52
C ASP A 222 -0.49 -27.66 12.81
N LEU A 223 -0.83 -26.38 12.68
CA LEU A 223 -1.03 -25.46 13.81
C LEU A 223 -2.43 -25.51 14.41
N THR A 224 -3.46 -25.66 13.57
CA THR A 224 -4.87 -25.53 14.01
C THR A 224 -5.56 -26.86 14.25
N GLY A 225 -5.10 -27.93 13.60
CA GLY A 225 -5.78 -29.22 13.57
C GLY A 225 -7.08 -29.22 12.75
N ASP A 226 -7.40 -28.16 12.01
CA ASP A 226 -8.65 -28.03 11.24
C ASP A 226 -8.64 -28.87 9.95
N LEU A 227 -8.85 -30.18 10.11
CA LEU A 227 -8.93 -31.14 9.00
C LEU A 227 -10.09 -30.88 8.03
N GLU A 228 -11.17 -30.26 8.51
CA GLU A 228 -12.34 -29.95 7.69
C GLU A 228 -12.15 -28.66 6.89
N GLY A 229 -11.17 -27.82 7.24
CA GLY A 229 -10.82 -26.60 6.51
C GLY A 229 -9.86 -26.85 5.34
N VAL A 230 -9.41 -28.09 5.14
CA VAL A 230 -8.45 -28.50 4.13
C VAL A 230 -8.92 -29.74 3.34
N GLU A 231 -8.23 -30.00 2.24
CA GLU A 231 -8.31 -31.22 1.45
C GLU A 231 -6.91 -31.80 1.25
N ILE A 232 -6.74 -33.09 1.50
CA ILE A 232 -5.50 -33.81 1.22
C ILE A 232 -5.66 -34.50 -0.12
N ARG A 233 -4.98 -33.99 -1.15
CA ARG A 233 -5.05 -34.57 -2.50
C ARG A 233 -4.07 -35.73 -2.64
N GLU A 234 -4.56 -36.84 -3.16
CA GLU A 234 -3.71 -38.00 -3.49
C GLU A 234 -2.70 -37.70 -4.61
N SER A 235 -2.92 -36.65 -5.41
CA SER A 235 -1.96 -36.12 -6.37
C SER A 235 -2.10 -34.60 -6.53
N SER A 236 -1.00 -33.84 -6.41
CA SER A 236 -0.97 -32.44 -6.86
C SER A 236 -0.71 -32.33 -8.36
N ALA A 237 -1.09 -31.21 -8.98
CA ALA A 237 -0.65 -30.87 -10.35
C ALA A 237 0.89 -30.77 -10.49
N ALA A 238 1.59 -30.69 -9.35
CA ALA A 238 3.05 -30.72 -9.24
C ALA A 238 3.62 -32.12 -8.93
N GLY A 239 2.81 -33.19 -8.96
CA GLY A 239 3.27 -34.58 -8.84
C GLY A 239 3.61 -35.08 -7.43
N ALA A 240 3.34 -34.30 -6.38
CA ALA A 240 3.50 -34.76 -4.99
C ALA A 240 2.17 -35.33 -4.47
N ALA A 241 2.16 -36.61 -4.11
CA ALA A 241 1.05 -37.21 -3.38
C ALA A 241 0.99 -36.65 -1.95
N GLY A 242 -0.22 -36.42 -1.43
CA GLY A 242 -0.43 -35.90 -0.07
C GLY A 242 -0.37 -34.38 0.04
N ALA A 243 -0.58 -33.64 -1.05
CA ALA A 243 -0.63 -32.18 -1.00
C ALA A 243 -1.87 -31.72 -0.21
N VAL A 244 -1.64 -30.92 0.83
CA VAL A 244 -2.69 -30.29 1.64
C VAL A 244 -3.06 -28.98 0.98
N ILE A 245 -4.32 -28.76 0.62
CA ILE A 245 -4.81 -27.48 0.12
C ILE A 245 -6.00 -27.01 0.97
N GLY A 246 -6.39 -25.74 0.85
CA GLY A 246 -7.59 -25.23 1.49
C GLY A 246 -8.83 -25.87 0.89
N ARG A 247 -9.78 -26.26 1.75
CA ARG A 247 -11.08 -26.77 1.29
C ARG A 247 -11.85 -25.63 0.65
N CYS A 248 -12.40 -25.89 -0.52
CA CYS A 248 -13.20 -24.92 -1.22
C CYS A 248 -14.68 -25.28 -1.11
N PHE A 249 -15.46 -24.37 -0.55
CA PHE A 249 -16.92 -24.47 -0.46
C PHE A 249 -17.53 -23.66 -1.60
N ASP A 250 -18.50 -24.28 -2.28
CA ASP A 250 -19.25 -23.68 -3.38
C ASP A 250 -18.39 -23.07 -4.50
N ASN A 251 -17.15 -23.56 -4.67
CA ASN A 251 -16.13 -23.10 -5.62
C ASN A 251 -15.48 -21.73 -5.34
N TYR A 252 -15.97 -20.95 -4.38
CA TYR A 252 -15.50 -19.57 -4.15
C TYR A 252 -15.10 -19.26 -2.71
N PHE A 253 -15.57 -20.04 -1.74
CA PHE A 253 -15.44 -19.69 -0.34
C PHE A 253 -14.54 -20.65 0.43
N TRP A 254 -13.92 -20.12 1.48
CA TRP A 254 -13.46 -20.91 2.61
C TRP A 254 -14.26 -20.51 3.85
N TYR A 255 -14.84 -21.48 4.56
CA TYR A 255 -15.62 -21.24 5.78
C TYR A 255 -14.84 -21.66 7.02
N SER A 256 -14.77 -20.80 8.02
CA SER A 256 -14.14 -21.12 9.31
C SER A 256 -14.91 -22.21 10.08
N PRO A 257 -14.26 -22.90 11.03
CA PRO A 257 -14.93 -23.92 11.85
C PRO A 257 -16.18 -23.40 12.57
N ALA A 258 -16.19 -22.12 12.92
CA ALA A 258 -17.25 -21.49 13.70
C ALA A 258 -18.58 -21.33 12.95
N CYS A 259 -18.59 -21.38 11.61
CA CYS A 259 -19.81 -21.20 10.82
C CYS A 259 -19.99 -22.16 9.65
N ARG A 260 -19.02 -23.03 9.32
CA ARG A 260 -19.15 -23.92 8.14
C ARG A 260 -20.33 -24.89 8.17
N SER A 261 -20.88 -25.20 9.34
CA SER A 261 -22.11 -26.01 9.44
C SER A 261 -23.38 -25.20 9.15
N GLU A 262 -23.29 -23.87 9.19
CA GLU A 262 -24.37 -22.92 8.92
C GLU A 262 -23.79 -21.69 8.19
N PRO A 263 -23.51 -21.79 6.87
CA PRO A 263 -22.84 -20.73 6.11
C PRO A 263 -23.53 -19.36 6.20
N SER A 264 -24.86 -19.35 6.38
CA SER A 264 -25.66 -18.14 6.55
C SER A 264 -25.31 -17.32 7.81
N ALA A 265 -24.65 -17.94 8.79
CA ALA A 265 -24.20 -17.28 10.02
C ALA A 265 -22.77 -16.71 9.92
N CYS A 266 -22.08 -16.91 8.79
CA CYS A 266 -20.74 -16.40 8.59
C CYS A 266 -20.73 -14.87 8.37
N VAL A 267 -19.65 -14.25 8.82
CA VAL A 267 -19.19 -12.91 8.41
C VAL A 267 -18.49 -13.05 7.07
N SER A 268 -19.07 -12.47 6.03
CA SER A 268 -18.43 -12.39 4.72
C SER A 268 -17.21 -11.48 4.77
N CYS A 269 -16.04 -12.03 4.44
CA CYS A 269 -14.76 -11.35 4.41
C CYS A 269 -14.19 -11.33 2.99
N LEU A 270 -13.97 -10.15 2.43
CA LEU A 270 -13.42 -9.97 1.09
C LEU A 270 -11.93 -9.61 1.14
N THR A 271 -11.14 -10.29 0.31
CA THR A 271 -9.75 -9.93 -0.01
C THR A 271 -9.55 -9.87 -1.53
N GLY A 272 -8.37 -9.44 -1.99
CA GLY A 272 -8.06 -9.26 -3.42
C GLY A 272 -6.86 -10.08 -3.90
N GLY A 273 -6.43 -9.80 -5.13
CA GLY A 273 -5.32 -10.51 -5.79
C GLY A 273 -5.62 -12.00 -5.96
N THR A 274 -4.64 -12.85 -5.63
CA THR A 274 -4.85 -14.30 -5.52
C THR A 274 -5.30 -14.72 -4.12
N GLY A 275 -5.64 -13.79 -3.23
CA GLY A 275 -5.97 -14.08 -1.83
C GLY A 275 -4.95 -13.47 -0.86
N TRP A 276 -4.85 -12.15 -0.85
CA TRP A 276 -3.99 -11.45 0.11
C TRP A 276 -4.37 -11.83 1.55
N ALA A 277 -3.35 -12.23 2.31
CA ALA A 277 -3.45 -12.66 3.71
C ALA A 277 -4.48 -13.77 4.03
N VAL A 278 -4.96 -14.55 3.05
CA VAL A 278 -5.98 -15.60 3.29
C VAL A 278 -5.61 -16.53 4.46
N HIS A 279 -4.35 -16.95 4.51
CA HIS A 279 -3.83 -17.82 5.57
C HIS A 279 -3.77 -17.15 6.96
N GLU A 280 -3.51 -15.84 7.03
CA GLU A 280 -3.61 -15.06 8.27
C GLU A 280 -5.06 -14.99 8.74
N ILE A 281 -5.99 -14.70 7.82
CA ILE A 281 -7.43 -14.62 8.11
C ILE A 281 -7.94 -15.98 8.61
N MET A 282 -7.56 -17.07 7.95
CA MET A 282 -7.88 -18.43 8.37
C MET A 282 -7.35 -18.73 9.78
N GLY A 283 -6.06 -18.45 10.04
CA GLY A 283 -5.43 -18.67 11.34
C GLY A 283 -6.13 -17.90 12.46
N LYS A 284 -6.43 -16.62 12.23
CA LYS A 284 -7.16 -15.76 13.19
C LYS A 284 -8.59 -16.27 13.42
N ALA A 285 -9.31 -16.58 12.35
CA ALA A 285 -10.69 -17.02 12.46
C ALA A 285 -10.80 -18.32 13.26
N THR A 286 -9.91 -19.27 13.00
CA THR A 286 -9.87 -20.55 13.72
C THR A 286 -9.41 -20.39 15.17
N ALA A 287 -8.33 -19.64 15.43
CA ALA A 287 -7.79 -19.44 16.78
C ALA A 287 -8.77 -18.71 17.71
N HIS A 288 -9.56 -17.77 17.17
CA HIS A 288 -10.45 -16.91 17.95
C HIS A 288 -11.93 -17.26 17.83
N ASN A 289 -12.25 -18.38 17.19
CA ASN A 289 -13.63 -18.86 16.99
C ASN A 289 -14.52 -17.84 16.27
N MET A 290 -13.97 -17.15 15.26
CA MET A 290 -14.67 -16.16 14.46
C MET A 290 -15.41 -16.85 13.30
N PRO A 291 -16.68 -16.53 13.03
CA PRO A 291 -17.45 -17.12 11.94
C PRO A 291 -17.12 -16.37 10.66
N VAL A 292 -16.12 -16.81 9.90
CA VAL A 292 -15.64 -16.06 8.72
C VAL A 292 -15.83 -16.90 7.46
N ALA A 293 -16.42 -16.29 6.44
CA ALA A 293 -16.45 -16.77 5.07
C ALA A 293 -15.48 -15.93 4.23
N ILE A 294 -14.35 -16.50 3.83
CA ILE A 294 -13.35 -15.81 3.03
C ILE A 294 -13.73 -15.92 1.55
N ALA A 295 -13.79 -14.79 0.88
CA ALA A 295 -13.95 -14.67 -0.57
C ALA A 295 -12.80 -13.84 -1.15
N VAL A 296 -12.36 -14.19 -2.35
CA VAL A 296 -11.32 -13.44 -3.08
C VAL A 296 -11.97 -12.76 -4.28
N ALA A 297 -11.82 -11.45 -4.44
CA ALA A 297 -12.34 -10.73 -5.59
C ALA A 297 -11.58 -11.11 -6.88
N SER A 298 -12.29 -11.25 -8.01
CA SER A 298 -11.70 -11.65 -9.31
C SER A 298 -10.83 -10.56 -9.97
N SER A 299 -10.89 -9.33 -9.47
CA SER A 299 -10.08 -8.22 -9.95
C SER A 299 -9.91 -7.15 -8.86
N PHE A 300 -8.92 -6.27 -9.02
CA PHE A 300 -8.78 -5.08 -8.17
C PHE A 300 -10.04 -4.20 -8.22
N GLN A 301 -10.68 -4.09 -9.39
CA GLN A 301 -11.90 -3.30 -9.54
C GLN A 301 -13.05 -3.86 -8.69
N ASN A 302 -13.20 -5.19 -8.65
CA ASN A 302 -14.22 -5.84 -7.82
C ASN A 302 -13.86 -5.73 -6.33
N TYR A 303 -12.59 -5.92 -5.98
CA TYR A 303 -12.09 -5.69 -4.62
C TYR A 303 -12.45 -4.27 -4.13
N ALA A 304 -12.24 -3.26 -4.97
CA ALA A 304 -12.50 -1.86 -4.62
C ALA A 304 -14.00 -1.49 -4.59
N ASN A 305 -14.86 -2.17 -5.36
CA ASN A 305 -16.26 -1.74 -5.55
C ASN A 305 -17.28 -2.55 -4.75
N VAL A 306 -17.09 -3.86 -4.60
CA VAL A 306 -18.05 -4.73 -3.91
C VAL A 306 -18.30 -4.24 -2.48
N PRO A 307 -17.27 -3.89 -1.68
CA PRO A 307 -17.45 -3.35 -0.32
C PRO A 307 -18.18 -2.01 -0.23
N LYS A 308 -18.33 -1.27 -1.33
CA LYS A 308 -19.06 0.01 -1.34
C LYS A 308 -20.57 -0.17 -1.30
N SER A 309 -21.05 -1.38 -1.60
CA SER A 309 -22.49 -1.69 -1.72
C SER A 309 -22.95 -2.78 -0.75
N LEU A 310 -22.02 -3.44 -0.06
CA LEU A 310 -22.28 -4.59 0.81
C LEU A 310 -21.58 -4.42 2.16
N ASP A 311 -22.16 -5.01 3.20
CA ASP A 311 -21.63 -5.00 4.55
C ASP A 311 -20.63 -6.15 4.71
N LEU A 312 -19.33 -5.87 4.47
CA LEU A 312 -18.27 -6.89 4.43
C LEU A 312 -17.15 -6.59 5.43
N MET A 313 -16.56 -7.64 6.00
CA MET A 313 -15.22 -7.57 6.58
C MET A 313 -14.21 -7.46 5.43
N LEU A 314 -13.17 -6.65 5.60
CA LEU A 314 -12.22 -6.34 4.54
C LEU A 314 -10.81 -6.68 4.98
N TYR A 315 -10.06 -7.39 4.14
CA TYR A 315 -8.60 -7.31 4.23
C TYR A 315 -8.14 -6.04 3.50
N TRP A 316 -7.40 -5.18 4.19
CA TRP A 316 -6.95 -3.89 3.65
C TRP A 316 -5.64 -3.44 4.29
N TRP A 317 -5.08 -2.34 3.78
CA TRP A 317 -3.90 -1.68 4.28
C TRP A 317 -4.10 -0.17 4.34
N VAL A 318 -3.37 0.49 5.22
CA VAL A 318 -3.28 1.95 5.32
C VAL A 318 -1.80 2.35 5.24
N PRO A 319 -1.47 3.49 4.60
CA PRO A 319 -2.37 4.39 3.89
C PRO A 319 -2.79 3.86 2.51
N ASP A 320 -4.08 3.96 2.20
CA ASP A 320 -4.65 3.64 0.90
C ASP A 320 -6.02 4.31 0.79
N PRO A 321 -6.47 4.80 -0.38
CA PRO A 321 -7.75 5.48 -0.49
C PRO A 321 -8.95 4.55 -0.72
N THR A 322 -8.71 3.29 -1.11
CA THR A 322 -9.73 2.40 -1.71
C THR A 322 -11.00 2.33 -0.88
N PHE A 323 -10.86 2.27 0.45
CA PHE A 323 -11.98 2.18 1.39
C PHE A 323 -12.09 3.35 2.37
N LEU A 324 -11.29 4.43 2.24
CA LEU A 324 -11.30 5.53 3.22
C LEU A 324 -12.70 6.13 3.44
N ARG A 325 -13.53 6.20 2.39
CA ARG A 325 -14.90 6.72 2.48
C ARG A 325 -15.83 5.86 3.35
N LEU A 326 -15.53 4.57 3.53
CA LEU A 326 -16.24 3.67 4.46
C LEU A 326 -15.86 3.94 5.92
N LYS A 327 -14.82 4.75 6.15
CA LYS A 327 -14.19 5.02 7.45
C LYS A 327 -13.99 3.73 8.24
N PRO A 328 -13.35 2.71 7.64
CA PRO A 328 -13.27 1.42 8.27
C PRO A 328 -12.42 1.49 9.53
N VAL A 329 -12.75 0.66 10.52
CA VAL A 329 -11.97 0.51 11.75
C VAL A 329 -11.28 -0.85 11.72
N GLN A 330 -10.02 -0.88 12.13
CA GLN A 330 -9.21 -2.09 12.14
C GLN A 330 -9.61 -2.98 13.31
N ILE A 331 -9.69 -4.28 13.06
CA ILE A 331 -9.94 -5.27 14.11
C ILE A 331 -8.65 -5.46 14.90
N THR A 332 -8.71 -5.15 16.19
CA THR A 332 -7.60 -5.33 17.12
C THR A 332 -7.52 -6.80 17.54
N PHE A 333 -6.36 -7.41 17.34
CA PHE A 333 -6.02 -8.78 17.77
C PHE A 333 -5.09 -8.77 19.00
N PRO A 334 -4.80 -9.92 19.63
CA PRO A 334 -3.74 -10.00 20.63
C PRO A 334 -2.43 -9.44 20.09
N ARG A 335 -1.59 -8.87 20.97
CA ARG A 335 -0.31 -8.26 20.58
C ARG A 335 0.55 -9.24 19.78
N TYR A 336 1.31 -8.70 18.82
CA TYR A 336 2.25 -9.43 17.99
C TYR A 336 3.12 -10.39 18.81
N ASP A 337 3.09 -11.67 18.42
CA ASP A 337 3.89 -12.74 19.01
C ASP A 337 4.97 -13.17 18.00
N PRO A 338 6.22 -12.68 18.14
CA PRO A 338 7.29 -13.03 17.20
C PRO A 338 7.61 -14.53 17.19
N ASP A 339 7.47 -15.23 18.31
CA ASP A 339 7.79 -16.65 18.43
C ASP A 339 6.72 -17.52 17.77
N GLY A 340 5.45 -17.12 17.90
CA GLY A 340 4.32 -17.71 17.18
C GLY A 340 4.46 -17.52 15.67
N ILE A 341 4.69 -16.28 15.23
CA ILE A 341 4.83 -15.92 13.82
C ILE A 341 6.00 -16.66 13.17
N ALA A 342 7.13 -16.81 13.87
CA ALA A 342 8.28 -17.59 13.39
C ALA A 342 7.97 -19.08 13.17
N LYS A 343 6.91 -19.61 13.81
CA LYS A 343 6.40 -20.98 13.62
C LYS A 343 5.23 -21.06 12.64
N GLY A 344 4.80 -19.92 12.09
CA GLY A 344 3.64 -19.79 11.21
C GLY A 344 2.30 -19.57 11.92
N ASP A 345 2.29 -19.36 13.24
CA ASP A 345 1.07 -18.99 13.98
C ASP A 345 0.76 -17.51 13.73
N LEU A 346 -0.28 -17.27 12.94
CA LEU A 346 -0.73 -15.94 12.53
C LEU A 346 -1.94 -15.43 13.34
N SER A 347 -2.20 -16.02 14.52
CA SER A 347 -3.35 -15.64 15.36
C SER A 347 -3.20 -14.26 16.03
N SER A 348 -1.97 -13.78 16.23
CA SER A 348 -1.66 -12.47 16.82
C SER A 348 -1.65 -11.33 15.78
N ALA A 349 -1.76 -10.08 16.21
CA ALA A 349 -1.70 -8.90 15.34
C ALA A 349 -0.40 -8.84 14.55
N ALA A 350 -0.44 -8.37 13.31
CA ALA A 350 0.77 -8.02 12.55
C ALA A 350 1.47 -6.80 13.18
N THR A 351 2.77 -6.64 12.93
CA THR A 351 3.49 -5.42 13.29
C THR A 351 3.16 -4.30 12.31
N ALA A 352 2.91 -3.10 12.82
CA ALA A 352 2.95 -1.89 12.01
C ALA A 352 4.32 -1.74 11.32
N VAL A 353 4.32 -1.19 10.12
CA VAL A 353 5.49 -1.02 9.27
C VAL A 353 5.88 0.45 9.25
N SER A 354 7.10 0.77 9.68
CA SER A 354 7.57 2.16 9.58
C SER A 354 7.62 2.59 8.11
N ILE A 355 7.07 3.77 7.84
CA ILE A 355 7.09 4.40 6.52
C ILE A 355 8.16 5.49 6.53
N ASP A 356 9.26 5.22 5.85
CA ASP A 356 10.48 5.98 6.02
C ASP A 356 10.76 6.91 4.84
N LYS A 357 11.60 7.91 5.11
CA LYS A 357 12.16 8.83 4.12
C LYS A 357 13.62 8.45 3.91
N TYR A 358 14.02 8.33 2.65
CA TYR A 358 15.40 8.05 2.28
C TYR A 358 15.95 9.10 1.32
N VAL A 359 17.24 9.39 1.47
CA VAL A 359 17.99 10.24 0.53
C VAL A 359 19.27 9.56 0.06
N SER A 360 19.73 9.93 -1.13
CA SER A 360 21.04 9.49 -1.61
C SER A 360 22.17 10.06 -0.74
N GLN A 361 23.29 9.33 -0.68
CA GLN A 361 24.42 9.68 0.18
C GLN A 361 24.98 11.09 -0.11
N ASP A 362 25.02 11.46 -1.38
CA ASP A 362 25.59 12.71 -1.92
C ASP A 362 24.67 13.94 -1.78
N LEU A 363 23.36 13.74 -1.55
CA LEU A 363 22.41 14.85 -1.47
C LEU A 363 22.74 15.81 -0.32
N SER A 364 23.33 15.32 0.78
CA SER A 364 23.76 16.18 1.89
C SER A 364 24.84 17.19 1.50
N LEU A 365 25.60 16.92 0.43
CA LEU A 365 26.59 17.85 -0.11
C LEU A 365 25.97 18.75 -1.18
N LEU A 366 25.10 18.19 -2.03
CA LEU A 366 24.52 18.88 -3.18
C LEU A 366 23.38 19.86 -2.81
N ALA A 367 22.56 19.50 -1.82
CA ALA A 367 21.42 20.27 -1.34
C ALA A 367 21.13 19.99 0.15
N PRO A 368 21.98 20.48 1.08
CA PRO A 368 21.82 20.22 2.51
C PRO A 368 20.50 20.74 3.09
N ASP A 369 19.96 21.83 2.55
CA ASP A 369 18.66 22.40 2.93
C ASP A 369 17.48 21.48 2.57
N VAL A 370 17.57 20.74 1.45
CA VAL A 370 16.59 19.69 1.10
C VAL A 370 16.65 18.54 2.10
N VAL A 371 17.86 18.13 2.52
CA VAL A 371 18.01 17.09 3.55
C VAL A 371 17.43 17.56 4.88
N GLU A 372 17.71 18.79 5.32
CA GLU A 372 17.13 19.36 6.55
C GLU A 372 15.60 19.44 6.48
N LEU A 373 15.05 19.86 5.34
CA LEU A 373 13.60 19.88 5.11
C LEU A 373 12.99 18.50 5.27
N LEU A 374 13.57 17.47 4.65
CA LEU A 374 13.05 16.10 4.66
C LEU A 374 13.22 15.45 6.03
N ASP A 375 14.33 15.69 6.72
CA ASP A 375 14.57 15.22 8.09
C ASP A 375 13.47 15.72 9.03
N ARG A 376 13.08 17.00 8.90
CA ARG A 376 12.01 17.62 9.70
C ARG A 376 10.60 17.43 9.16
N LEU A 377 10.44 16.91 7.94
CA LEU A 377 9.13 16.68 7.35
C LEU A 377 8.41 15.60 8.16
N THR A 378 7.22 15.96 8.65
CA THR A 378 6.29 15.04 9.28
C THR A 378 4.92 15.21 8.65
N LEU A 379 4.31 14.11 8.22
CA LEU A 379 2.93 13.99 7.75
C LEU A 379 2.21 13.04 8.69
N THR A 380 1.05 13.41 9.19
CA THR A 380 0.21 12.49 9.95
C THR A 380 -0.62 11.65 8.98
N LEU A 381 -0.98 10.42 9.38
CA LEU A 381 -1.88 9.56 8.59
C LEU A 381 -3.19 10.29 8.28
N LYS A 382 -3.75 10.99 9.28
CA LYS A 382 -4.96 11.81 9.10
C LYS A 382 -4.83 12.84 7.99
N ASN A 383 -3.74 13.61 7.95
CA ASN A 383 -3.54 14.61 6.91
C ASN A 383 -3.42 13.94 5.53
N LEU A 384 -2.74 12.78 5.48
CA LEU A 384 -2.60 12.02 4.25
C LEU A 384 -3.95 11.49 3.75
N ASP A 385 -4.77 10.93 4.62
CA ASP A 385 -6.11 10.45 4.31
C ASP A 385 -7.02 11.58 3.81
N GLU A 386 -7.00 12.74 4.46
CA GLU A 386 -7.73 13.94 4.02
C GLU A 386 -7.29 14.36 2.61
N MET A 387 -5.98 14.42 2.35
CA MET A 387 -5.45 14.75 1.02
C MET A 387 -5.78 13.69 -0.05
N MET A 388 -5.82 12.41 0.31
CA MET A 388 -6.20 11.34 -0.62
C MET A 388 -7.69 11.39 -0.98
N LEU A 389 -8.56 11.73 -0.02
CA LEU A 389 -9.99 11.88 -0.23
C LEU A 389 -10.35 13.05 -1.15
N ASP A 390 -9.52 14.09 -1.19
CA ASP A 390 -9.69 15.28 -2.04
C ASP A 390 -9.28 15.05 -3.51
N GLN A 391 -8.67 13.91 -3.85
CA GLN A 391 -8.26 13.57 -5.23
C GLN A 391 -9.38 12.94 -6.07
N ASP A 392 -10.41 12.41 -5.42
CA ASP A 392 -11.59 11.76 -6.00
C ASP A 392 -12.78 12.73 -6.07
#